data_AF-A0A658NMH4-F1
#
_entry.id   AF-A0A658NMH4-F1
#
_cell.length_a   1.000
_cell.length_b   1.000
_cell.length_c   1.000
_cell.angle_alpha   90.00
_cell.angle_beta   90.00
_cell.angle_gamma   90.00
#
_symmetry.space_group_name_H-M   'P 1'
#
loop_
_entity.id
_entity.type
_entity.pdbx_description
1 polymer ?
#
loop_
_entity_poly.entity_id
_entity_poly.type
_entity_poly.pdbx_seq_one_letter_code
_entity_poly.pdbx_strand_id
1 'polypeptide(L)' 'MPILSPNTLEFFSHSPEQTRRVGIRLGSLLKPCQLICLEGALGSGKTTLVQGI' A
#
# COMPACT_ATOMS: atom_id res chain seq x y z
N MET A 1 6.32 -8.94 -20.00
CA MET A 1 5.48 -8.11 -19.13
C MET A 1 4.68 -9.07 -18.26
N PRO A 2 4.64 -8.94 -16.93
CA PRO A 2 3.74 -9.77 -16.16
C PRO A 2 2.32 -9.38 -16.57
N ILE A 3 1.53 -10.37 -16.95
CA ILE A 3 0.11 -10.19 -17.22
C ILE A 3 -0.53 -10.08 -15.84
N LEU A 4 -0.63 -8.86 -15.33
CA LEU A 4 -1.29 -8.61 -14.04
C LEU A 4 -2.77 -9.00 -14.16
N SER A 5 -3.28 -9.65 -13.11
CA SER A 5 -4.71 -9.95 -13.04
C SER A 5 -5.52 -8.64 -13.03
N PRO A 6 -6.75 -8.65 -13.55
CA PRO A 6 -7.65 -7.52 -13.42
C PRO A 6 -7.70 -7.02 -11.98
N ASN A 7 -7.66 -5.69 -11.80
CA ASN A 7 -7.69 -5.01 -10.50
C ASN A 7 -6.41 -5.14 -9.66
N THR A 8 -5.30 -5.56 -10.25
CA THR A 8 -3.97 -5.50 -9.62
C THR A 8 -3.29 -4.19 -9.94
N LEU A 9 -2.68 -3.56 -8.93
CA LEU A 9 -1.86 -2.36 -9.08
C LEU A 9 -0.48 -2.66 -8.49
N GLU A 10 0.58 -2.36 -9.25
CA GLU A 10 1.95 -2.39 -8.74
C GLU A 10 2.46 -0.97 -8.52
N PHE A 11 3.16 -0.76 -7.41
CA PHE A 11 3.77 0.52 -7.08
C PHE A 11 5.19 0.31 -6.54
N PHE A 12 6.16 1.04 -7.09
CA PHE A 12 7.54 1.03 -6.62
C PHE A 12 7.82 2.26 -5.77
N SER A 13 8.20 2.05 -4.50
CA SER A 13 8.65 3.10 -3.59
C SER A 13 10.11 2.88 -3.24
N HIS A 14 10.94 3.92 -3.39
CA HIS A 14 12.36 3.91 -3.07
C HIS A 14 12.69 4.58 -1.73
N SER A 15 11.68 5.02 -0.98
CA SER A 15 11.88 5.57 0.37
C SER A 15 10.65 5.36 1.28
N PRO A 16 10.82 5.43 2.62
CA PRO A 16 9.71 5.41 3.56
C PRO A 16 8.69 6.54 3.32
N GLU A 17 9.14 7.73 2.94
CA GLU A 17 8.29 8.90 2.66
C GLU A 17 7.45 8.69 1.39
N GLN A 18 7.98 7.96 0.40
CA GLN A 18 7.19 7.54 -0.76
C GLN A 18 6.14 6.51 -0.34
N THR A 19 6.50 5.54 0.50
CA THR A 19 5.56 4.53 1.01
C THR A 19 4.42 5.16 1.80
N ARG A 20 4.70 6.16 2.67
CA ARG A 20 3.67 6.91 3.40
C ARG A 20 2.72 7.66 2.47
N ARG A 21 3.24 8.27 1.39
CA ARG A 21 2.40 8.97 0.39
C ARG A 21 1.43 8.02 -0.31
N VAL A 22 1.84 6.78 -0.58
CA VAL A 22 0.92 5.74 -1.08
C VAL A 22 -0.17 5.47 -0.05
N GLY A 23 0.21 5.32 1.22
CA GLY A 23 -0.72 5.15 2.35
C GLY A 23 -1.77 6.26 2.40
N ILE A 24 -1.35 7.53 2.34
CA ILE A 24 -2.25 8.70 2.36
C ILE A 24 -3.25 8.63 1.21
N ARG A 25 -2.77 8.30 0.00
CA ARG A 25 -3.66 8.24 -1.16
C ARG A 25 -4.64 7.07 -1.04
N LEU A 26 -4.16 5.91 -0.60
CA LEU A 26 -4.99 4.73 -0.39
C LEU A 26 -6.04 4.99 0.70
N GLY A 27 -5.63 5.54 1.86
CA GLY A 27 -6.50 5.88 2.98
C GLY A 27 -7.62 6.84 2.59
N SER A 28 -7.32 7.85 1.74
CA SER A 28 -8.33 8.79 1.23
C SER A 28 -9.45 8.17 0.40
N LEU A 29 -9.24 6.94 -0.10
CA LEU A 29 -10.24 6.19 -0.90
C LEU A 29 -11.04 5.21 -0.04
N LEU A 30 -10.65 4.98 1.21
CA LEU A 30 -11.31 4.01 2.08
C LEU A 30 -12.65 4.53 2.59
N LYS A 31 -13.56 3.58 2.77
CA LYS A 31 -14.87 3.80 3.37
C LYS A 31 -14.97 3.05 4.69
N PRO A 32 -15.86 3.48 5.61
CA PRO A 32 -16.16 2.71 6.80
C PRO A 32 -16.48 1.24 6.46
N CYS A 33 -16.09 0.33 7.37
CA CYS A 33 -16.28 -1.11 7.25
C CYS A 33 -15.48 -1.81 6.13
N GLN A 34 -14.46 -1.16 5.54
CA GLN A 34 -13.51 -1.84 4.65
C GLN A 34 -12.33 -2.44 5.43
N LEU A 35 -11.85 -3.59 4.97
CA LEU A 35 -10.72 -4.33 5.55
C LEU A 35 -9.56 -4.38 4.55
N ILE A 36 -8.35 -4.11 5.03
CA ILE A 36 -7.12 -4.23 4.26
C ILE A 36 -6.20 -5.21 4.99
N CYS A 37 -5.78 -6.25 4.28
CA CYS A 37 -4.75 -7.17 4.75
C CYS A 37 -3.40 -6.76 4.18
N LEU A 38 -2.37 -6.70 5.03
CA LEU A 38 -1.00 -6.40 4.61
C LEU A 38 -0.12 -7.62 4.80
N GLU A 39 0.53 -8.05 3.73
CA GLU A 39 1.43 -9.20 3.72
C GLU A 39 2.85 -8.79 3.29
N GLY A 40 3.85 -9.48 3.82
CA GLY A 40 5.26 -9.31 3.44
C GLY A 40 6.22 -9.60 4.58
N ALA A 41 7.52 -9.72 4.26
CA ALA A 41 8.58 -10.01 5.24
C ALA A 41 8.78 -8.89 6.29
N LEU A 42 9.53 -9.17 7.36
CA LEU A 42 9.93 -8.14 8.32
C LEU A 42 10.73 -7.03 7.62
N GLY A 43 10.43 -5.77 7.91
CA GLY A 43 11.06 -4.63 7.26
C GLY A 43 10.55 -4.30 5.86
N SER A 44 9.55 -5.02 5.33
CA SER A 44 8.99 -4.76 3.98
C SER A 44 8.21 -3.44 3.82
N GLY A 45 8.13 -2.61 4.86
CA GLY A 45 7.43 -1.32 4.81
C GLY A 45 5.94 -1.35 5.14
N LYS A 46 5.36 -2.49 5.58
CA LYS A 46 3.93 -2.59 5.98
C LYS A 46 3.52 -1.51 6.99
N THR A 47 4.25 -1.36 8.10
CA THR A 47 3.95 -0.33 9.11
C THR A 47 4.13 1.08 8.57
N THR A 48 5.12 1.30 7.70
CA THR A 48 5.33 2.58 7.02
C THR A 48 4.15 2.94 6.10
N LEU A 49 3.55 1.96 5.44
CA LEU A 49 2.33 2.16 4.65
C LEU A 49 1.16 2.52 5.57
N VAL A 50 0.95 1.77 6.65
CA VAL A 50 -0.12 2.04 7.65
C VAL A 50 0.01 3.43 8.27
N GLN A 51 1.23 3.91 8.54
CA GLN A 51 1.45 5.27 9.06
C GLN A 51 0.92 6.38 8.15
N GLY A 52 0.76 6.10 6.85
CA GLY A 52 0.17 7.03 5.90
C GLY A 52 -1.33 6.87 5.72
N ILE A 53 -1.90 5.69 5.98
CA ILE A 53 -3.34 5.40 5.85
C ILE A 53 -4.10 6.13 6.96
#